data_AF-A0A520JAN5-F1
#
_entry.id   AF-A0A520JAN5-F1
#
_cell.length_a   1.000
_cell.length_b   1.000
_cell.length_c   1.000
_cell.angle_alpha   90.00
_cell.angle_beta   90.00
_cell.angle_gamma   90.00
#
_symmetry.space_group_name_H-M   'P 1'
#
loop_
_entity.id
_entity.type
_entity.pdbx_description
1 polymer ?
#
loop_
_entity_poly.entity_id
_entity_poly.type
_entity_poly.pdbx_seq_one_letter_code
_entity_poly.pdbx_strand_id
1 'polypeptide(L)'
;MNRLHKYWLFASLLFAGCYHAGKESANVFRYNEATGIASLDPAFAKNQSIMWAVHQLYNTLVETDSALHLVPSLAKSWELSADRTEYTFHLRRDVYYHDDACFPGGTG
;
A
#
# COMPACT_ATOMS: atom_id res chain seq x y z
N MET A 1 29.34 -46.05 27.29
CA MET A 1 27.88 -45.81 27.34
C MET A 1 27.40 -44.41 26.90
N ASN A 2 28.26 -43.50 26.39
CA ASN A 2 27.85 -42.09 26.14
C ASN A 2 27.69 -41.66 24.66
N ARG A 3 27.82 -42.57 23.69
CA ARG A 3 27.65 -42.23 22.27
C ARG A 3 26.19 -42.30 21.81
N LEU A 4 25.40 -43.23 22.35
CA LEU A 4 23.98 -43.42 21.98
C LEU A 4 23.07 -42.26 22.47
N HIS A 5 23.36 -41.71 23.65
CA HIS A 5 22.64 -40.55 24.20
C HIS A 5 22.88 -39.26 23.39
N LYS A 6 24.06 -39.10 22.77
CA LYS A 6 24.35 -37.97 21.88
C LYS A 6 23.52 -38.00 20.60
N TYR A 7 23.29 -39.19 20.02
CA TYR A 7 22.43 -39.33 18.85
C TYR A 7 20.94 -39.11 19.18
N TRP A 8 20.50 -39.50 20.37
CA TRP A 8 19.13 -39.22 20.85
C TRP A 8 18.86 -37.73 21.10
N LEU A 9 19.82 -37.00 21.69
CA LEU A 9 19.76 -35.54 21.85
C LEU A 9 19.77 -34.78 20.51
N PHE A 10 20.50 -35.29 19.51
CA PHE A 10 20.53 -34.70 18.17
C PHE A 10 19.22 -34.97 17.40
N ALA A 11 18.62 -36.15 17.59
CA ALA A 11 17.34 -36.50 17.00
C ALA A 11 16.18 -35.69 17.61
N SER A 12 16.20 -35.39 18.92
CA SER A 12 15.13 -34.58 19.53
C SER A 12 15.14 -33.12 19.07
N LEU A 13 16.30 -32.57 18.69
CA LEU A 13 16.39 -31.24 18.07
C LEU A 13 15.75 -31.17 16.68
N LEU A 14 15.71 -32.28 15.95
CA LEU A 14 15.09 -32.35 14.61
C LEU A 14 13.55 -32.42 14.67
N PHE A 15 12.97 -32.90 15.76
CA PHE A 15 11.51 -33.03 15.91
C PHE A 15 10.83 -31.85 16.61
N ALA A 16 11.58 -30.91 17.19
CA ALA A 16 11.02 -29.71 17.83
C ALA A 16 10.69 -28.57 16.83
N GLY A 17 11.01 -28.73 15.54
CA GLY A 17 10.91 -27.67 14.53
C GLY A 17 9.51 -27.40 13.97
N CYS A 18 8.50 -28.22 14.29
CA CYS A 18 7.15 -28.08 13.72
C CYS A 18 6.10 -27.81 14.78
N TYR A 19 6.20 -26.66 15.45
CA TYR A 19 5.04 -26.03 16.09
C TYR A 19 4.50 -24.95 15.16
N HIS A 20 3.52 -25.29 14.33
CA HIS A 20 2.74 -24.29 13.60
C HIS A 20 1.67 -23.74 14.54
N ALA A 21 2.03 -22.70 15.30
CA ALA A 21 1.02 -21.82 15.88
C ALA A 21 0.25 -21.21 14.71
N GLY A 22 -1.05 -21.49 14.62
CA GLY A 22 -1.92 -20.92 13.59
C GLY A 22 -1.86 -19.40 13.66
N LYS A 23 -1.06 -18.79 12.78
CA LYS A 23 -1.08 -17.34 12.59
C LYS A 23 -2.33 -17.03 11.80
N GLU A 24 -3.28 -16.40 12.45
CA GLU A 24 -4.32 -15.65 11.77
C GLU A 24 -3.60 -14.65 10.84
N SER A 25 -3.67 -14.88 9.53
CA SER A 25 -2.99 -14.06 8.55
C SER A 25 -3.78 -12.77 8.36
N ALA A 26 -3.64 -11.83 9.29
CA ALA A 26 -4.04 -10.46 9.01
C ALA A 26 -3.24 -9.99 7.78
N ASN A 27 -3.92 -9.42 6.78
CA ASN A 27 -3.32 -8.87 5.56
C ASN A 27 -2.49 -7.61 5.88
N VAL A 28 -1.39 -7.80 6.60
CA VAL A 28 -0.55 -6.71 7.12
C VAL A 28 0.73 -6.65 6.29
N PHE A 29 0.83 -5.60 5.49
CA PHE A 29 2.07 -5.24 4.82
C PHE A 29 3.02 -4.52 5.80
N ARG A 30 4.26 -4.99 5.90
CA ARG A 30 5.33 -4.36 6.69
C ARG A 30 6.49 -4.08 5.77
N TYR A 31 6.90 -2.81 5.67
CA TYR A 31 8.09 -2.40 4.95
C TYR A 31 9.02 -1.59 5.87
N ASN A 32 10.30 -1.58 5.53
CA ASN A 32 11.30 -0.79 6.27
C ASN A 32 11.44 0.59 5.61
N GLU A 33 11.20 1.65 6.37
CA GLU A 33 11.45 3.04 5.95
C GLU A 33 12.53 3.65 6.84
N ALA A 34 13.75 3.76 6.32
CA ALA A 34 14.91 4.19 7.09
C ALA A 34 14.94 5.70 7.34
N THR A 35 14.34 6.50 6.45
CA THR A 35 14.37 7.97 6.53
C THR A 35 13.22 8.56 7.34
N GLY A 36 12.20 7.74 7.61
CA GLY A 36 10.95 8.18 8.21
C GLY A 36 10.04 8.92 7.22
N ILE A 37 8.81 9.18 7.65
CA ILE A 37 7.79 9.91 6.87
C ILE A 37 7.62 11.28 7.50
N ALA A 38 8.11 12.33 6.83
CA ALA A 38 8.12 13.69 7.38
C ALA A 38 6.77 14.42 7.26
N SER A 39 5.90 13.99 6.33
CA SER A 39 4.57 14.56 6.11
C SER A 39 3.65 13.53 5.46
N LEU A 40 2.34 13.67 5.67
CA LEU A 40 1.28 12.94 4.95
C LEU A 40 0.44 13.89 4.08
N ASP A 41 0.83 15.15 3.98
CA ASP A 41 0.21 16.12 3.08
C ASP A 41 0.73 15.88 1.65
N PRO A 42 -0.15 15.53 0.69
CA PRO A 42 0.24 15.26 -0.69
C PRO A 42 0.92 16.45 -1.38
N ALA A 43 0.65 17.68 -0.96
CA ALA A 43 1.29 18.88 -1.52
C ALA A 43 2.81 18.92 -1.26
N PHE A 44 3.29 18.15 -0.27
CA PHE A 44 4.71 18.06 0.08
C PHE A 44 5.37 16.73 -0.34
N ALA A 45 4.69 15.90 -1.15
CA ALA A 45 5.18 14.61 -1.62
C ALA A 45 6.30 14.73 -2.67
N LYS A 46 7.52 15.06 -2.21
CA LYS A 46 8.70 15.35 -3.04
C LYS A 46 9.84 14.32 -2.94
N ASN A 47 9.66 13.27 -2.16
CA ASN A 47 10.61 12.18 -2.01
C ASN A 47 9.88 10.84 -1.85
N GLN A 48 10.61 9.74 -2.04
CA GLN A 48 10.01 8.40 -2.09
C GLN A 48 9.28 8.02 -0.80
N SER A 49 9.84 8.34 0.37
CA SER A 49 9.26 7.95 1.66
C SER A 49 7.90 8.60 1.90
N ILE A 50 7.74 9.87 1.52
CA ILE A 50 6.45 10.58 1.57
C ILE A 50 5.52 10.08 0.45
N MET A 51 6.01 9.99 -0.79
CA MET A 51 5.19 9.57 -1.94
C MET A 51 4.56 8.20 -1.72
N TRP A 52 5.30 7.22 -1.18
CA TRP A 52 4.78 5.89 -0.90
C TRP A 52 3.67 5.89 0.13
N ALA A 53 3.83 6.63 1.24
CA ALA A 53 2.80 6.73 2.27
C ALA A 53 1.54 7.43 1.76
N VAL A 54 1.71 8.56 1.06
CA VAL A 54 0.62 9.36 0.50
C VAL A 54 -0.15 8.57 -0.57
N HIS A 55 0.53 7.80 -1.43
CA HIS A 55 -0.12 6.96 -2.43
C HIS A 55 -1.04 5.88 -1.83
N GLN A 56 -0.91 5.54 -0.55
CA GLN A 56 -1.86 4.64 0.12
C GLN A 56 -3.12 5.37 0.63
N LEU A 57 -3.09 6.69 0.72
CA LEU A 57 -4.13 7.52 1.34
C LEU A 57 -4.94 8.34 0.34
N TYR A 58 -4.37 8.65 -0.83
CA TYR A 58 -4.98 9.55 -1.81
C TYR A 58 -4.94 8.93 -3.21
N ASN A 59 -5.95 9.24 -4.02
CA ASN A 59 -5.98 8.93 -5.44
C ASN A 59 -5.71 10.19 -6.27
N THR A 60 -5.16 9.99 -7.47
CA THR A 60 -4.92 11.03 -8.47
C THR A 60 -5.97 10.98 -9.57
N LEU A 61 -5.96 11.97 -10.49
CA LEU A 61 -6.83 11.92 -11.67
C LEU A 61 -6.50 10.71 -12.56
N VAL A 62 -5.22 10.45 -12.76
CA VAL A 62 -4.66 9.33 -13.52
C VAL A 62 -3.48 8.73 -12.77
N GLU A 63 -3.23 7.43 -12.94
CA GLU A 63 -2.12 6.70 -12.31
C GLU A 63 -1.28 5.98 -13.36
N THR A 64 -0.17 5.38 -12.92
CA THR A 64 0.66 4.52 -13.78
C THR A 64 0.47 3.06 -13.41
N ASP A 65 0.28 2.20 -14.41
CA ASP A 65 0.28 0.76 -14.22
C ASP A 65 1.70 0.20 -13.96
N SER A 66 1.80 -1.12 -13.76
CA SER A 66 3.08 -1.81 -13.56
C SER A 66 4.06 -1.71 -14.74
N ALA A 67 3.56 -1.37 -15.94
CA ALA A 67 4.34 -1.13 -17.14
C ALA A 67 4.58 0.36 -17.41
N LEU A 68 4.22 1.23 -16.45
CA LEU A 68 4.35 2.68 -16.50
C LEU A 68 3.46 3.37 -17.55
N HIS A 69 2.40 2.73 -18.00
CA HIS A 69 1.39 3.39 -18.83
C HIS A 69 0.44 4.22 -17.97
N LEU A 70 0.02 5.38 -18.48
CA LEU A 70 -1.03 6.17 -17.85
C LEU A 70 -2.37 5.43 -17.96
N VAL A 71 -3.03 5.25 -16.82
CA VAL A 71 -4.31 4.57 -16.69
C VAL A 71 -5.31 5.43 -15.89
N PRO A 72 -6.62 5.23 -16.10
CA PRO A 72 -7.66 5.87 -15.30
C PRO A 72 -7.52 5.61 -13.78
N SER A 73 -7.78 6.63 -12.97
CA SER A 73 -7.97 6.51 -11.51
C SER A 73 -9.28 7.22 -11.11
N LEU A 74 -9.24 8.44 -10.56
CA LEU A 74 -10.46 9.23 -10.31
C LEU A 74 -11.12 9.71 -11.60
N ALA A 75 -10.34 10.04 -12.63
CA ALA A 75 -10.85 10.32 -13.97
C ALA A 75 -11.00 9.01 -14.74
N LYS A 76 -12.22 8.70 -15.20
CA LYS A 76 -12.49 7.50 -16.01
C LYS A 76 -12.03 7.66 -17.46
N SER A 77 -11.91 8.90 -17.93
CA SER A 77 -11.39 9.27 -19.25
C SER A 77 -10.95 10.73 -19.24
N TRP A 78 -10.16 11.11 -20.24
CA TRP A 78 -9.76 12.49 -20.46
C TRP A 78 -9.60 12.79 -21.95
N GLU A 79 -9.73 14.06 -22.29
CA GLU A 79 -9.61 14.59 -23.65
C GLU A 79 -8.57 15.70 -23.68
N LEU A 80 -7.84 15.79 -24.79
CA LEU A 80 -6.88 16.86 -25.04
C LEU A 80 -7.37 17.68 -26.23
N SER A 81 -7.29 19.00 -26.12
CA SER A 81 -7.52 19.88 -27.27
C SER A 81 -6.47 19.63 -28.37
N ALA A 82 -6.80 20.01 -29.61
CA ALA A 82 -5.91 19.82 -30.76
C ALA A 82 -4.53 20.50 -30.58
N ASP A 83 -4.49 21.62 -29.87
CA ASP A 83 -3.29 22.40 -29.53
C ASP A 83 -2.65 22.00 -28.18
N ARG A 84 -3.25 21.04 -27.45
CA ARG A 84 -2.77 20.49 -26.16
C ARG A 84 -2.66 21.52 -25.03
N THR A 85 -3.44 22.59 -25.09
CA THR A 85 -3.50 23.62 -24.03
C THR A 85 -4.65 23.38 -23.05
N GLU A 86 -5.65 22.58 -23.45
CA GLU A 86 -6.79 22.22 -22.61
C GLU A 86 -6.84 20.72 -22.37
N TYR A 87 -7.04 20.35 -21.10
CA TYR A 87 -7.19 18.97 -20.63
C TYR A 87 -8.53 18.85 -19.91
N THR A 88 -9.44 18.07 -20.48
CA THR A 88 -10.76 17.84 -19.88
C THR A 88 -10.78 16.45 -19.25
N PHE A 89 -10.99 16.37 -17.94
CA PHE A 89 -11.09 15.10 -17.21
C PHE A 89 -12.55 14.78 -16.87
N HIS A 90 -12.98 13.57 -17.19
CA HIS A 90 -14.32 13.08 -16.84
C HIS A 90 -14.22 12.23 -15.58
N LEU A 91 -14.74 12.74 -14.46
CA LEU A 91 -14.62 12.07 -13.17
C LEU A 91 -15.63 10.94 -12.99
N ARG A 92 -15.23 9.96 -12.17
CA ARG A 92 -16.13 8.98 -11.55
C ARG A 92 -17.12 9.67 -10.62
N ARG A 93 -18.26 9.01 -10.36
CA ARG A 93 -19.34 9.53 -9.48
C ARG A 93 -19.60 8.64 -8.27
N ASP A 94 -18.83 7.56 -8.16
CA ASP A 94 -18.93 6.50 -7.16
C ASP A 94 -17.69 6.49 -6.26
N VAL A 95 -17.13 7.66 -6.00
CA VAL A 95 -15.95 7.87 -5.15
C VAL A 95 -16.33 8.78 -3.99
N TYR A 96 -15.82 8.43 -2.82
CA TYR A 96 -16.17 9.01 -1.53
C TYR A 96 -14.88 9.30 -0.78
N TYR A 97 -14.90 10.33 0.07
CA TYR A 97 -13.82 10.57 1.01
C TYR A 97 -13.90 9.56 2.17
N HIS A 98 -12.88 9.56 3.01
CA HIS A 98 -13.00 8.89 4.30
C HIS A 98 -14.04 9.60 5.18
N ASP A 99 -14.74 8.83 6.00
CA ASP A 99 -15.67 9.36 7.00
C ASP A 99 -14.95 10.36 7.91
N ASP A 100 -15.52 11.56 8.00
CA ASP A 100 -15.00 12.64 8.83
C ASP A 100 -16.16 13.51 9.33
N ALA A 101 -16.08 13.94 10.58
CA ALA A 101 -17.10 14.76 11.23
C ALA A 101 -17.30 16.14 10.56
N CYS A 102 -16.36 16.60 9.72
CA CYS A 102 -16.51 17.81 8.93
C CYS A 102 -17.54 17.69 7.81
N PHE A 103 -17.86 16.46 7.36
CA PHE A 103 -18.89 16.22 6.36
C PHE A 103 -20.29 16.18 7.00
N PRO A 104 -21.35 16.60 6.29
CA PRO A 104 -22.72 16.43 6.76
C PRO A 104 -23.03 14.96 7.08
N GLY A 105 -23.35 14.68 8.35
CA GLY A 105 -23.60 13.31 8.81
C GLY A 105 -22.36 12.48 9.10
N GLY A 106 -21.16 13.06 9.00
CA GLY A 106 -19.90 12.39 9.31
C GLY A 106 -19.41 11.42 8.22
N THR A 107 -20.05 11.41 7.05
CA THR A 107 -19.81 10.43 5.98
C THR A 107 -19.21 11.11 4.76
N GLY A 108 -18.10 10.56 4.28
CA GLY A 108 -17.39 11.02 3.08
C GLY A 108 -17.94 10.44 1.79
#